data_AF-A0A7V9IPI0-F1
#
_entry.id   AF-A0A7V9IPI0-F1
#
_cell.length_a   1.000
_cell.length_b   1.000
_cell.length_c   1.000
_cell.angle_alpha   90.00
_cell.angle_beta   90.00
_cell.angle_gamma   90.00
#
_symmetry.space_group_name_H-M   'P 1'
#
loop_
_entity.id
_entity.type
_entity.pdbx_description
1 polymer ?
#
loop_
_entity_poly.entity_id
_entity_poly.type
_entity_poly.pdbx_seq_one_letter_code
_entity_poly.pdbx_strand_id
1 'polypeptide(L)'
;MNKTPRKTPDQLRSHRWYGAQDMRAFGHRSRTAQMGYDRKDYVGKPVIAIINTWSDINQCHSHFKQRVEEVKRGVWQAGGFPVEMPAMSLSEPFQKPSAMLYRNFLAMETEELLRSYPADGAVLMGGCDKTT
;
A
#
# COMPACT_ATOMS: atom_id res chain seq x y z
N MET A 1 25.65 15.71 7.20
CA MET A 1 24.60 14.68 7.24
C MET A 1 25.09 13.46 6.47
N ASN A 2 25.37 12.34 7.13
CA ASN A 2 25.67 11.08 6.45
C ASN A 2 24.40 10.61 5.74
N LYS A 3 24.35 10.73 4.41
CA LYS A 3 23.30 10.11 3.61
C LYS A 3 23.50 8.60 3.68
N THR A 4 22.57 7.90 4.31
CA THR A 4 22.49 6.44 4.20
C THR A 4 22.47 6.07 2.71
N PRO A 5 23.30 5.12 2.24
CA PRO A 5 23.31 4.73 0.84
C PRO A 5 21.91 4.24 0.42
N ARG A 6 21.48 4.60 -0.79
CA ARG A 6 20.22 4.07 -1.34
C ARG A 6 20.33 2.56 -1.50
N LYS A 7 19.29 1.85 -1.10
CA LYS A 7 19.17 0.40 -1.31
C LYS A 7 19.14 0.09 -2.80
N THR A 8 19.84 -0.97 -3.20
CA THR A 8 19.71 -1.55 -4.54
C THR A 8 18.43 -2.38 -4.63
N PRO A 9 17.92 -2.69 -5.84
CA PRO A 9 16.65 -3.41 -5.98
C PRO A 9 16.61 -4.80 -5.33
N ASP A 10 17.75 -5.49 -5.26
CA ASP A 10 17.92 -6.79 -4.58
C ASP A 10 17.87 -6.68 -3.04
N GLN A 11 18.13 -5.49 -2.50
CA GLN A 11 18.06 -5.19 -1.07
C GLN A 11 16.65 -4.74 -0.62
N LEU A 12 15.74 -4.53 -1.56
CA LEU A 12 14.34 -4.21 -1.28
C LEU A 12 13.60 -5.45 -0.80
N ARG A 13 12.61 -5.28 0.09
CA ARG A 13 11.90 -6.43 0.67
C ARG A 13 11.00 -7.11 -0.35
N SER A 14 10.46 -6.36 -1.30
CA SER A 14 9.69 -6.88 -2.44
C SER A 14 10.47 -7.85 -3.32
N HIS A 15 11.82 -7.80 -3.30
CA HIS A 15 12.67 -8.73 -4.02
C HIS A 15 12.40 -10.19 -3.63
N ARG A 16 12.03 -10.45 -2.37
CA ARG A 16 11.67 -11.79 -1.88
C ARG A 16 10.43 -12.37 -2.56
N TRP A 17 9.55 -11.52 -3.11
CA TRP A 17 8.37 -11.95 -3.87
C TRP A 17 8.63 -11.95 -5.38
N TYR A 18 9.29 -10.93 -5.91
CA TYR A 18 9.40 -10.72 -7.35
C TYR A 18 10.75 -11.11 -7.96
N GLY A 19 11.84 -10.93 -7.22
CA GLY A 19 13.21 -11.10 -7.73
C GLY A 19 13.82 -12.46 -7.46
N ALA A 20 13.36 -13.18 -6.42
CA ALA A 20 13.83 -14.53 -6.12
C ALA A 20 13.59 -15.49 -7.31
N GLN A 21 14.53 -16.43 -7.49
CA GLN A 21 14.51 -17.44 -8.56
C GLN A 21 14.02 -18.79 -8.04
N ASP A 22 12.91 -18.78 -7.31
CA ASP A 22 12.23 -19.99 -6.84
C ASP A 22 10.81 -20.11 -7.41
N MET A 23 10.19 -21.26 -7.17
CA MET A 23 8.82 -21.55 -7.64
C MET A 23 7.77 -20.64 -7.01
N ARG A 24 7.98 -20.13 -5.78
CA ARG A 24 7.02 -19.24 -5.12
C ARG A 24 7.03 -17.87 -5.78
N ALA A 25 8.21 -17.33 -6.03
CA ALA A 25 8.41 -16.08 -6.74
C ALA A 25 7.91 -16.14 -8.19
N PHE A 26 8.05 -17.30 -8.86
CA PHE A 26 7.38 -17.52 -10.15
C PHE A 26 5.85 -17.35 -10.04
N GLY A 27 5.23 -17.96 -9.03
CA GLY A 27 3.79 -17.82 -8.76
C GLY A 27 3.38 -16.36 -8.55
N HIS A 28 4.13 -15.61 -7.73
CA HIS A 28 3.85 -14.19 -7.51
C HIS A 28 3.90 -13.37 -8.80
N ARG A 29 4.93 -13.56 -9.63
CA ARG A 29 5.03 -12.89 -10.94
C ARG A 29 3.90 -13.27 -11.89
N SER A 30 3.49 -14.54 -11.89
CA SER A 30 2.38 -15.02 -12.72
C SER A 30 1.04 -14.39 -12.31
N ARG A 31 0.76 -14.29 -11.00
CA ARG A 31 -0.45 -13.59 -10.51
C ARG A 31 -0.40 -12.11 -10.80
N THR A 32 0.76 -11.47 -10.73
CA THR A 32 0.92 -10.07 -11.13
C THR A 32 0.69 -9.86 -12.62
N ALA A 33 1.09 -10.81 -13.47
CA ALA A 33 0.74 -10.78 -14.89
C ALA A 33 -0.78 -10.93 -15.13
N GLN A 34 -1.47 -11.75 -14.34
CA GLN A 34 -2.93 -11.88 -14.39
C GLN A 34 -3.66 -10.59 -13.99
N MET A 35 -3.04 -9.72 -13.19
CA MET A 35 -3.56 -8.38 -12.89
C MET A 35 -3.36 -7.38 -14.04
N GLY A 36 -2.72 -7.79 -15.15
CA GLY A 36 -2.50 -6.94 -16.33
C GLY A 36 -1.15 -6.21 -16.35
N TYR A 37 -0.21 -6.53 -15.46
CA TYR A 37 1.11 -5.90 -15.41
C TYR A 37 2.18 -6.73 -16.11
N ASP A 38 3.03 -6.08 -16.88
CA ASP A 38 4.22 -6.70 -17.46
C ASP A 38 5.39 -6.69 -16.45
N ARG A 39 6.39 -7.55 -16.65
CA ARG A 39 7.58 -7.59 -15.79
C ARG A 39 8.30 -6.24 -15.73
N LYS A 40 8.34 -5.48 -16.83
CA LYS A 40 8.97 -4.14 -16.87
C LYS A 40 8.28 -3.12 -15.94
N ASP A 41 7.03 -3.40 -15.54
CA ASP A 41 6.25 -2.47 -14.72
C ASP A 41 6.68 -2.49 -13.26
N TYR A 42 7.18 -3.63 -12.74
CA TYR A 42 7.52 -3.79 -11.32
C TYR A 42 8.93 -4.33 -11.05
N VAL A 43 9.57 -5.06 -11.97
CA VAL A 43 10.90 -5.66 -11.70
C VAL A 43 11.94 -4.55 -11.51
N GLY A 44 12.68 -4.63 -10.40
CA GLY A 44 13.74 -3.68 -10.09
C GLY A 44 13.25 -2.34 -9.52
N LYS A 45 11.94 -2.15 -9.36
CA LYS A 45 11.33 -0.91 -8.86
C LYS A 45 10.83 -1.09 -7.44
N PRO A 46 10.84 -0.03 -6.60
CA PRO A 46 10.24 -0.09 -5.28
C PRO A 46 8.73 -0.24 -5.38
N VAL A 47 8.18 -1.21 -4.66
CA VAL A 47 6.74 -1.41 -4.55
C VAL A 47 6.20 -0.48 -3.47
N ILE A 48 5.29 0.42 -3.82
CA ILE A 48 4.71 1.39 -2.90
C ILE A 48 3.29 0.98 -2.57
N ALA A 49 3.07 0.54 -1.32
CA ALA A 49 1.75 0.29 -0.79
C ALA A 49 1.00 1.60 -0.58
N ILE A 50 -0.22 1.71 -1.09
CA ILE A 50 -1.10 2.83 -0.80
C ILE A 50 -2.24 2.31 0.05
N ILE A 51 -2.18 2.58 1.35
CA ILE A 51 -3.19 2.13 2.31
C ILE A 51 -4.35 3.10 2.24
N ASN A 52 -5.49 2.63 1.74
CA ASN A 52 -6.66 3.44 1.47
C ASN A 52 -7.80 3.13 2.46
N THR A 53 -8.11 4.05 3.36
CA THR A 53 -9.24 3.93 4.31
C THR A 53 -10.55 4.49 3.75
N TRP A 54 -10.77 4.37 2.44
CA TRP A 54 -11.97 4.84 1.77
C TRP A 54 -13.19 3.95 2.10
N SER A 55 -14.36 4.56 2.27
CA SER A 55 -15.66 3.88 2.24
C SER A 55 -16.77 4.88 1.92
N ASP A 56 -17.89 4.43 1.36
CA ASP A 56 -19.04 5.30 1.06
C ASP A 56 -19.68 5.92 2.34
N ILE A 57 -19.53 5.27 3.52
CA ILE A 57 -20.06 5.78 4.80
C ILE A 57 -19.15 6.84 5.45
N ASN A 58 -17.92 7.01 4.96
CA ASN A 58 -16.97 7.97 5.52
C ASN A 58 -16.87 9.20 4.62
N GLN A 59 -17.69 10.20 4.93
CA GLN A 59 -17.75 11.46 4.19
C GLN A 59 -16.40 12.18 4.12
N CYS A 60 -15.57 12.09 5.17
CA CYS A 60 -14.25 12.71 5.20
C CYS A 60 -13.31 12.12 4.14
N HIS A 61 -13.54 10.86 3.75
CA HIS A 61 -12.71 10.13 2.79
C HIS A 61 -13.38 9.98 1.42
N SER A 62 -14.56 10.55 1.19
CA SER A 62 -15.32 10.42 -0.07
C SER A 62 -14.48 10.64 -1.34
N HIS A 63 -13.54 11.58 -1.29
CA HIS A 63 -12.63 11.96 -2.38
C HIS A 63 -11.43 11.01 -2.58
N PHE A 64 -11.23 9.99 -1.73
CA PHE A 64 -10.07 9.10 -1.81
C PHE A 64 -10.06 8.21 -3.05
N LYS A 65 -11.22 7.90 -3.64
CA LYS A 65 -11.31 7.25 -4.96
C LYS A 65 -10.52 7.99 -6.04
N GLN A 66 -10.54 9.33 -6.01
CA GLN A 66 -9.76 10.15 -6.94
C GLN A 66 -8.32 10.32 -6.45
N ARG A 67 -8.15 10.60 -5.15
CA ARG A 67 -6.82 10.86 -4.57
C ARG A 67 -5.87 9.69 -4.75
N VAL A 68 -6.35 8.46 -4.65
CA VAL A 68 -5.51 7.27 -4.83
C VAL A 68 -4.93 7.18 -6.24
N GLU A 69 -5.70 7.57 -7.27
CA GLU A 69 -5.23 7.60 -8.65
C GLU A 69 -4.18 8.70 -8.88
N GLU A 70 -4.31 9.84 -8.21
CA GLU A 70 -3.28 10.88 -8.19
C GLU A 70 -1.97 10.39 -7.56
N VAL A 71 -2.06 9.70 -6.41
CA VAL A 71 -0.89 9.10 -5.75
C VAL A 71 -0.24 8.04 -6.63
N LYS A 72 -1.04 7.12 -7.21
CA LYS A 72 -0.55 6.09 -8.15
C LYS A 72 0.22 6.73 -9.30
N ARG A 73 -0.33 7.78 -9.92
CA ARG A 73 0.35 8.53 -11.00
C ARG A 73 1.71 9.09 -10.55
N GLY A 74 1.78 9.68 -9.36
CA GLY A 74 3.04 10.18 -8.80
C GLY A 74 4.08 9.07 -8.60
N VAL A 75 3.67 7.93 -8.06
CA VAL A 75 4.55 6.75 -7.88
C VAL A 75 5.08 6.24 -9.22
N TRP A 76 4.20 6.11 -10.22
CA TRP A 76 4.61 5.70 -11.57
C TRP A 76 5.62 6.66 -12.19
N GLN A 77 5.37 7.98 -12.10
CA GLN A 77 6.28 9.01 -12.62
C GLN A 77 7.65 8.99 -11.92
N ALA A 78 7.68 8.63 -10.63
CA ALA A 78 8.92 8.46 -9.88
C ALA A 78 9.64 7.12 -10.13
N GLY A 79 9.08 6.25 -10.98
CA GLY A 79 9.67 4.94 -11.31
C GLY A 79 9.42 3.87 -10.25
N GLY A 80 8.38 4.00 -9.43
CA GLY A 80 7.91 2.97 -8.50
C GLY A 80 6.77 2.11 -9.09
N PHE A 81 6.38 1.09 -8.34
CA PHE A 81 5.21 0.24 -8.64
C PHE A 81 4.13 0.44 -7.55
N PRO A 82 3.06 1.20 -7.81
CA PRO A 82 2.03 1.44 -6.81
C PRO A 82 1.05 0.29 -6.70
N VAL A 83 0.73 -0.11 -5.48
CA VAL A 83 -0.30 -1.11 -5.17
C VAL A 83 -1.23 -0.54 -4.11
N GLU A 84 -2.48 -0.30 -4.48
CA GLU A 84 -3.51 0.10 -3.52
C GLU A 84 -3.99 -1.11 -2.72
N MET A 85 -4.04 -0.96 -1.41
CA MET A 85 -4.58 -1.96 -0.49
C MET A 85 -5.60 -1.27 0.42
N PRO A 86 -6.86 -1.72 0.42
CA PRO A 86 -7.87 -1.17 1.31
C PRO A 86 -7.55 -1.54 2.76
N ALA A 87 -7.88 -0.64 3.68
CA ALA A 87 -7.92 -0.90 5.12
C ALA A 87 -9.26 -0.40 5.69
N MET A 88 -9.59 -0.82 6.91
CA MET A 88 -10.82 -0.43 7.59
C MET A 88 -10.99 1.09 7.60
N SER A 89 -12.16 1.54 7.15
CA SER A 89 -12.55 2.92 7.31
C SER A 89 -13.20 3.14 8.67
N LEU A 90 -12.85 4.24 9.34
CA LEU A 90 -13.45 4.66 10.60
C LEU A 90 -14.20 5.98 10.38
N SER A 91 -15.52 5.90 10.26
CA SER A 91 -16.38 7.09 10.15
C SER A 91 -16.86 7.51 11.54
N GLU A 92 -16.26 8.57 12.08
CA GLU A 92 -16.55 9.08 13.44
C GLU A 92 -18.05 9.23 13.76
N PRO A 93 -18.89 9.85 12.91
CA PRO A 93 -20.30 10.06 13.27
C PRO A 93 -21.17 8.80 13.24
N PHE A 94 -20.75 7.74 12.54
CA PHE A 94 -21.58 6.55 12.32
C PHE A 94 -21.12 5.33 13.13
N GLN A 95 -19.85 5.28 13.55
CA GLN A 95 -19.29 4.11 14.24
C GLN A 95 -19.64 4.10 15.73
N LYS A 96 -20.33 3.04 16.18
CA LYS A 96 -20.65 2.79 17.60
C LYS A 96 -19.71 1.75 18.22
N PRO A 97 -19.43 1.79 19.55
CA PRO A 97 -19.81 2.83 20.49
C PRO A 97 -19.01 4.13 20.30
N SER A 98 -17.81 4.03 19.73
CA SER A 98 -16.97 5.14 19.27
C SER A 98 -15.91 4.61 18.30
N ALA A 99 -15.51 5.40 17.31
CA ALA A 99 -14.39 5.07 16.42
C ALA A 99 -13.07 4.88 17.18
N MET A 100 -12.89 5.49 18.36
CA MET A 100 -11.69 5.28 19.20
C MET A 100 -11.45 3.80 19.52
N LEU A 101 -12.52 3.04 19.78
CA LEU A 101 -12.40 1.62 20.15
C LEU A 101 -11.79 0.79 19.02
N TYR A 102 -11.99 1.20 17.76
CA TYR A 102 -11.55 0.50 16.56
C TYR A 102 -10.22 1.03 16.00
N ARG A 103 -9.70 2.15 16.51
CA ARG A 103 -8.42 2.71 16.08
C ARG A 103 -7.28 1.70 16.15
N ASN A 104 -7.18 0.95 17.25
CA ASN A 104 -6.12 -0.05 17.40
C ASN A 104 -6.29 -1.21 16.42
N PHE A 105 -7.53 -1.52 16.02
CA PHE A 105 -7.79 -2.57 15.04
C PHE A 105 -7.33 -2.14 13.65
N LEU A 106 -7.65 -0.91 13.24
CA LEU A 106 -7.09 -0.31 12.01
C LEU A 106 -5.55 -0.27 12.03
N ALA A 107 -4.94 0.06 13.17
CA ALA A 107 -3.49 0.08 13.31
C ALA A 107 -2.88 -1.31 13.12
N MET A 108 -3.46 -2.34 13.75
CA MET A 108 -3.02 -3.74 13.57
C MET A 108 -3.21 -4.21 12.13
N GLU A 109 -4.35 -3.92 11.51
CA GLU A 109 -4.58 -4.24 10.09
C GLU A 109 -3.54 -3.58 9.19
N THR A 110 -3.26 -2.30 9.42
CA THR A 110 -2.24 -1.55 8.66
C THR A 110 -0.84 -2.15 8.84
N GLU A 111 -0.47 -2.51 10.07
CA GLU A 111 0.81 -3.19 10.35
C GLU A 111 0.91 -4.52 9.57
N GLU A 112 -0.13 -5.36 9.63
CA GLU A 112 -0.11 -6.66 8.97
C GLU A 112 -0.12 -6.52 7.45
N LEU A 113 -0.88 -5.58 6.88
CA LEU A 113 -0.83 -5.27 5.45
C LEU A 113 0.58 -4.91 5.01
N LEU A 114 1.24 -4.01 5.74
CA LEU A 114 2.59 -3.60 5.39
C LEU A 114 3.60 -4.75 5.60
N ARG A 115 3.49 -5.54 6.67
CA ARG A 115 4.45 -6.58 7.01
C ARG A 115 4.34 -7.84 6.16
N SER A 116 3.12 -8.22 5.76
CA SER A 116 2.85 -9.50 5.09
C SER A 116 2.87 -9.43 3.55
N TYR A 117 2.71 -8.24 2.97
CA TYR A 117 2.75 -8.02 1.52
C TYR A 117 4.08 -7.40 1.05
N PRO A 118 4.42 -7.47 -0.26
CA PRO A 118 5.72 -7.01 -0.77
C PRO A 118 5.85 -5.48 -0.89
N ALA A 119 5.65 -4.73 0.20
CA ALA A 119 5.72 -3.25 0.20
C ALA A 119 7.10 -2.72 0.59
N ASP A 120 7.81 -1.98 -0.26
CA ASP A 120 9.09 -1.36 0.09
C ASP A 120 8.95 0.01 0.77
N GLY A 121 7.81 0.65 0.54
CA GLY A 121 7.39 1.89 1.17
C GLY A 121 5.87 1.97 1.22
N ALA A 122 5.35 2.98 1.92
CA ALA A 122 3.92 3.17 2.09
C ALA A 122 3.51 4.63 1.93
N VAL A 123 2.31 4.84 1.39
CA VAL A 123 1.52 6.06 1.49
C VAL A 123 0.29 5.72 2.32
N LEU A 124 0.10 6.41 3.43
CA LEU A 124 -1.05 6.22 4.31
C LEU A 124 -2.08 7.30 3.97
N MET A 125 -3.23 6.91 3.43
CA MET A 125 -4.32 7.85 3.17
C MET A 125 -5.21 7.93 4.39
N GLY A 126 -4.87 8.83 5.31
CA GLY A 126 -5.68 9.18 6.48
C GLY A 126 -6.37 10.55 6.32
N GLY A 127 -7.39 10.81 7.13
CA GLY A 127 -8.07 12.10 7.15
C GLY A 127 -9.04 12.28 8.31
N CYS A 128 -9.99 11.36 8.49
CA CYS A 128 -10.92 11.34 9.62
C CYS A 128 -10.16 11.06 10.93
N ASP A 129 -10.69 11.53 12.05
CA ASP A 129 -10.01 11.64 13.35
C ASP A 129 -9.08 10.47 13.72
N LYS A 130 -9.51 9.22 13.52
CA LYS A 130 -8.80 8.02 13.99
C LYS A 130 -7.98 7.31 12.93
N THR A 131 -7.85 7.91 11.75
CA THR A 131 -7.17 7.32 10.58
C THR A 131 -5.80 7.94 10.30
N THR A 132 -5.41 8.99 11.03
CA THR A 132 -4.06 9.57 11.04
C THR A 132 -3.32 9.11 12.28
#